data_AF-A0A956QQF5-F1
#
_entry.id   AF-A0A956QQF5-F1
#
_cell.length_a   1.000
_cell.length_b   1.000
_cell.length_c   1.000
_cell.angle_alpha   90.00
_cell.angle_beta   90.00
_cell.angle_gamma   90.00
#
_symmetry.space_group_name_H-M   'P 1'
#
loop_
_entity.id
_entity.type
_entity.pdbx_description
1 polymer ?
#
loop_
_entity_poly.entity_id
_entity_poly.type
_entity_poly.pdbx_seq_one_letter_code
_entity_poly.pdbx_strand_id
1 'polypeptide(L)'
;MFYVILDSNILINNWFLDQPNFSKLVELAHFAPLSIILPETVIDEIKTRYNEGFTRHRERVESALKDMQHYLRDELGIGASIQYTGLQSVDVTAEYGNFLLHKIKHLKNFLILPYPKIRSKDIITRA
;
A
#
# COMPACT_ATOMS: atom_id res chain seq x y z
N MET A 1 -10.28 -0.54 28.42
CA MET A 1 -9.33 -0.30 27.31
C MET A 1 -9.98 -0.83 26.04
N PHE A 2 -10.07 0.01 25.01
CA PHE A 2 -10.71 -0.32 23.74
C PHE A 2 -9.63 -0.65 22.69
N TYR A 3 -9.98 -1.50 21.74
CA TYR A 3 -9.08 -1.89 20.65
C TYR A 3 -9.75 -1.59 19.32
N VAL A 4 -8.98 -0.98 18.41
CA VAL A 4 -9.38 -0.79 17.01
C VAL A 4 -8.45 -1.64 16.18
N ILE A 5 -9.00 -2.66 15.53
CA ILE A 5 -8.24 -3.51 14.62
C ILE A 5 -8.40 -2.92 13.22
N LEU A 6 -7.27 -2.60 12.58
CA LEU A 6 -7.26 -2.07 11.23
C LEU A 6 -7.44 -3.20 10.22
N ASP A 7 -8.41 -3.02 9.33
CA ASP A 7 -8.62 -3.86 8.16
C ASP A 7 -7.80 -3.34 6.96
N SER A 8 -7.48 -4.22 6.02
CA SER A 8 -6.74 -3.89 4.80
C SER A 8 -7.44 -2.80 3.99
N ASN A 9 -8.78 -2.83 3.91
CA ASN A 9 -9.57 -1.84 3.17
C ASN A 9 -9.38 -0.39 3.66
N ILE A 10 -9.16 -0.19 4.96
CA ILE A 10 -8.93 1.14 5.52
C ILE A 10 -7.60 1.71 5.00
N LEU A 11 -6.60 0.83 4.86
CA LEU A 11 -5.25 1.19 4.42
C LEU A 11 -5.16 1.30 2.89
N ILE A 12 -5.89 0.45 2.16
CA ILE A 12 -5.97 0.50 0.68
C ILE A 12 -6.53 1.84 0.20
N ASN A 13 -7.50 2.40 0.93
CA ASN A 13 -8.07 3.71 0.59
C ASN A 13 -7.21 4.90 1.08
N ASN A 14 -6.10 4.63 1.78
CA ASN A 14 -5.25 5.63 2.40
C ASN A 14 -3.79 5.13 2.47
N TRP A 15 -3.19 4.86 1.30
CA TRP A 15 -1.84 4.27 1.19
C TRP A 15 -0.77 5.00 1.98
N PHE A 16 -0.90 6.32 2.10
CA PHE A 16 0.06 7.16 2.79
C PHE A 16 -0.29 7.40 4.25
N LEU A 17 -1.42 6.92 4.76
CA LEU A 17 -1.86 7.15 6.14
C LEU A 17 -1.92 8.64 6.52
N ASP A 18 -2.33 9.48 5.57
CA ASP A 18 -2.37 10.94 5.70
C ASP A 18 -3.79 11.52 5.62
N GLN A 19 -4.79 10.68 5.34
CA GLN A 19 -6.18 11.14 5.34
C GLN A 19 -6.61 11.66 6.74
N PRO A 20 -7.45 12.72 6.79
CA PRO A 20 -7.89 13.33 8.03
C PRO A 20 -8.53 12.35 9.03
N ASN A 21 -9.24 11.33 8.53
CA ASN A 21 -9.90 10.33 9.37
C ASN A 21 -8.88 9.46 10.11
N PHE A 22 -7.76 9.12 9.46
CA PHE A 22 -6.69 8.36 10.11
C PHE A 22 -5.96 9.21 11.16
N SER A 23 -5.67 10.48 10.85
CA SER A 23 -5.10 11.41 11.83
C SER A 23 -5.97 11.57 13.07
N LYS A 24 -7.29 11.70 12.90
CA LYS A 24 -8.24 11.75 14.02
C LYS A 24 -8.24 10.45 14.85
N LEU A 25 -8.16 9.28 14.20
CA LEU A 25 -8.07 8.01 14.91
C LEU A 25 -6.80 7.94 15.78
N VAL A 26 -5.65 8.35 15.22
CA VAL A 26 -4.38 8.43 15.95
C VAL A 26 -4.43 9.43 17.09
N GLU A 27 -5.06 10.58 16.89
CA GLU A 27 -5.28 11.59 17.92
C GLU A 27 -6.16 11.06 19.06
N LEU A 28 -7.29 10.42 18.74
CA LEU A 28 -8.16 9.77 19.73
C LEU A 28 -7.41 8.71 20.54
N ALA A 29 -6.53 7.95 19.90
CA ALA A 29 -5.68 6.98 20.57
C ALA A 29 -4.67 7.62 21.55
N HIS A 30 -4.35 8.91 21.42
CA HIS A 30 -3.51 9.62 22.38
C HIS A 30 -4.28 10.06 23.63
N PHE A 31 -5.57 10.41 23.51
CA PHE A 31 -6.35 10.99 24.60
C PHE A 31 -7.24 9.99 25.34
N ALA A 32 -7.60 8.87 24.69
CA ALA A 32 -8.46 7.84 25.24
C ALA A 32 -7.69 6.55 25.53
N PRO A 33 -8.19 5.65 26.41
CA PRO A 33 -7.63 4.32 26.62
C PRO A 33 -7.95 3.40 25.43
N LEU A 34 -7.39 3.73 24.27
CA LEU A 34 -7.62 3.12 22.97
C LEU A 34 -6.28 2.69 22.35
N SER A 35 -6.20 1.44 21.91
CA SER A 35 -5.04 0.93 21.16
C SER A 35 -5.44 0.58 19.73
N ILE A 36 -4.62 1.00 18.78
CA ILE A 36 -4.77 0.66 17.37
C ILE A 36 -3.92 -0.59 17.10
N ILE A 37 -4.53 -1.63 16.54
CA ILE A 37 -3.90 -2.90 16.24
C ILE A 37 -3.83 -3.08 14.73
N LEU A 38 -2.65 -3.41 14.21
CA LEU A 38 -2.42 -3.79 12.83
C LEU A 38 -1.89 -5.22 12.76
N PRO A 39 -2.67 -6.19 12.27
CA PRO A 39 -2.18 -7.55 12.05
C PRO A 39 -1.08 -7.60 10.99
N GLU A 40 -0.05 -8.45 11.19
CA GLU A 40 0.99 -8.69 10.17
C GLU A 40 0.41 -9.23 8.86
N THR A 41 -0.65 -10.03 8.91
CA THR A 41 -1.39 -10.51 7.73
C THR A 41 -1.92 -9.36 6.88
N VAL A 42 -2.41 -8.29 7.53
CA VAL A 42 -2.90 -7.09 6.86
C VAL A 42 -1.75 -6.32 6.21
N ILE A 43 -0.59 -6.27 6.86
CA ILE A 43 0.62 -5.63 6.30
C ILE A 43 1.01 -6.33 4.99
N ASP A 44 1.07 -7.66 4.99
CA ASP A 44 1.43 -8.43 3.79
C ASP A 44 0.39 -8.31 2.67
N GLU A 45 -0.89 -8.31 3.02
CA GLU A 45 -1.96 -8.06 2.06
C GLU A 45 -1.80 -6.67 1.43
N ILE A 46 -1.61 -5.61 2.22
CA ILE A 46 -1.56 -4.26 1.68
C ILE A 46 -0.33 -4.01 0.82
N LYS A 47 0.81 -4.64 1.14
CA LYS A 47 2.03 -4.52 0.32
C LYS A 47 1.80 -5.10 -1.06
N THR A 48 1.17 -6.29 -1.11
CA THR A 48 0.79 -6.94 -2.35
C THR A 48 -0.18 -6.08 -3.15
N ARG A 49 -1.25 -5.58 -2.50
CA ARG A 49 -2.25 -4.71 -3.13
C ARG A 49 -1.66 -3.39 -3.65
N TYR A 50 -0.72 -2.81 -2.91
CA TYR A 50 -0.02 -1.60 -3.32
C TYR A 50 0.81 -1.85 -4.59
N ASN A 51 1.57 -2.96 -4.63
CA ASN A 51 2.35 -3.34 -5.81
C ASN A 51 1.46 -3.63 -7.03
N GLU A 52 0.33 -4.31 -6.85
CA GLU A 52 -0.69 -4.50 -7.91
C GLU A 52 -1.26 -3.15 -8.39
N GLY A 53 -1.55 -2.23 -7.47
CA GLY A 53 -2.04 -0.89 -7.78
C GLY A 53 -1.03 -0.04 -8.54
N PHE A 54 0.23 -0.09 -8.10
CA PHE A 54 1.37 0.58 -8.72
C PHE A 54 1.60 0.08 -10.15
N THR A 55 1.64 -1.25 -10.32
CA THR A 55 1.79 -1.89 -11.64
C THR A 55 0.70 -1.44 -12.60
N ARG A 56 -0.58 -1.45 -12.16
CA ARG A 56 -1.70 -0.98 -12.98
C ARG A 56 -1.62 0.51 -13.34
N HIS A 57 -1.21 1.37 -12.40
CA HIS A 57 -1.04 2.80 -12.68
C HIS A 57 0.08 3.05 -13.67
N ARG A 58 1.20 2.34 -13.53
CA ARG A 58 2.32 2.39 -14.47
C ARG A 58 1.88 2.01 -15.88
N GLU A 59 1.18 0.89 -16.04
CA GLU A 59 0.65 0.44 -17.35
C GLU A 59 -0.31 1.48 -17.98
N ARG A 60 -1.12 2.16 -17.17
CA ARG A 60 -1.98 3.25 -17.66
C ARG A 60 -1.19 4.46 -18.14
N VAL A 61 -0.16 4.86 -17.39
CA VAL A 61 0.76 5.94 -17.81
C VAL A 61 1.46 5.55 -19.11
N GLU A 62 1.91 4.31 -19.23
CA GLU A 62 2.51 3.78 -20.47
C GLU A 62 1.58 3.84 -21.67
N SER A 63 0.33 3.42 -21.48
CA SER A 63 -0.69 3.53 -22.52
C SER A 63 -0.90 4.98 -22.92
N ALA A 64 -1.10 5.88 -21.94
CA ALA A 64 -1.34 7.29 -22.20
C ALA A 64 -0.18 7.97 -22.94
N LEU A 65 1.07 7.61 -22.62
CA LEU A 65 2.26 8.12 -23.31
C LEU A 65 2.33 7.62 -24.77
N LYS A 66 1.98 6.35 -25.02
CA LYS A 66 1.89 5.80 -26.38
C LYS A 66 0.80 6.51 -27.18
N ASP A 67 -0.38 6.69 -26.59
CA ASP A 67 -1.51 7.38 -27.22
C ASP A 67 -1.15 8.82 -27.56
N MET A 68 -0.47 9.52 -26.63
CA MET A 68 0.02 10.88 -26.86
C MET A 68 1.05 10.94 -27.99
N GLN A 69 1.99 9.99 -28.05
CA GLN A 69 2.98 9.93 -29.13
C GLN A 69 2.33 9.67 -30.49
N HIS A 70 1.34 8.78 -30.55
CA HIS A 70 0.54 8.53 -31.75
C HIS A 70 -0.16 9.82 -32.21
N TYR A 71 -0.84 10.52 -31.31
CA TYR A 71 -1.52 11.78 -31.63
C TYR A 71 -0.56 12.87 -32.14
N LEU A 72 0.58 13.05 -31.48
CA LEU A 72 1.57 14.07 -31.88
C LEU A 72 2.13 13.81 -33.28
N ARG A 73 2.41 12.53 -33.61
CA ARG A 73 3.00 12.15 -34.89
C ARG A 73 1.98 12.13 -36.02
N ASP A 74 0.85 11.47 -35.81
CA ASP A 74 -0.04 11.07 -36.90
C ASP A 74 -1.15 12.10 -37.14
N GLU A 75 -1.61 12.80 -36.09
CA GLU A 75 -2.67 13.82 -36.20
C GLU A 75 -2.10 15.24 -36.37
N LEU A 76 -1.04 15.56 -35.64
CA LEU A 76 -0.45 16.91 -35.65
C LEU A 76 0.78 17.06 -36.55
N GLY A 77 1.31 15.96 -37.09
CA GLY A 77 2.51 15.97 -37.94
C GLY A 77 3.78 16.47 -37.22
N ILE A 78 3.76 16.52 -35.88
CA ILE A 78 4.89 16.97 -35.09
C ILE A 78 5.83 15.78 -34.95
N GLY A 79 7.02 15.87 -35.55
CA GLY A 79 8.09 14.86 -35.47
C GLY A 79 8.70 14.69 -34.06
N ALA A 80 8.01 15.10 -33.01
CA ALA A 80 8.43 14.92 -31.63
C ALA A 80 8.36 13.43 -31.28
N SER A 81 9.51 12.82 -31.02
CA SER A 81 9.56 11.54 -30.34
C SER A 81 9.53 11.79 -28.84
N ILE A 82 8.50 11.31 -28.16
CA ILE A 82 8.58 11.13 -26.73
C ILE A 82 9.57 9.97 -26.53
N GLN A 83 10.80 10.29 -26.10
CA GLN A 83 11.75 9.27 -25.70
C GLN A 83 11.28 8.68 -24.37
N TYR A 84 10.42 7.68 -24.47
CA TYR A 84 9.97 6.90 -23.33
C TYR A 84 10.73 5.57 -23.31
N THR A 85 11.78 5.50 -22.50
CA THR A 85 12.33 4.23 -22.05
C THR A 85 11.34 3.66 -21.05
N GLY A 86 10.64 2.59 -21.39
CA GLY A 86 9.64 1.91 -20.54
C GLY A 86 9.92 2.02 -19.03
N LEU A 87 8.88 2.28 -18.24
CA LEU A 87 8.98 2.28 -16.78
C LEU A 87 9.35 0.85 -16.41
N GLN A 88 10.59 0.65 -15.95
CA GLN A 88 11.07 -0.68 -15.59
C GLN A 88 10.12 -1.35 -14.61
N SER A 89 9.96 -2.66 -14.70
CA SER A 89 9.20 -3.41 -13.71
C SER A 89 9.94 -3.34 -12.38
N VAL A 90 9.37 -2.61 -11.43
CA VAL A 90 9.90 -2.47 -10.09
C VAL A 90 8.90 -3.12 -9.14
N ASP A 91 9.36 -4.13 -8.40
CA ASP A 91 8.62 -4.64 -7.25
C ASP A 91 8.81 -3.67 -6.08
N VAL A 92 7.76 -2.93 -5.75
CA VAL A 92 7.77 -1.91 -4.69
C VAL A 92 7.29 -2.46 -3.34
N THR A 93 7.09 -3.77 -3.22
CA THR A 93 6.57 -4.43 -2.01
C THR A 93 7.43 -4.16 -0.78
N ALA A 94 8.76 -4.26 -0.93
CA ALA A 94 9.71 -4.04 0.17
C ALA A 94 9.80 -2.56 0.57
N GLU A 95 9.88 -1.66 -0.42
CA GLU A 95 9.91 -0.21 -0.19
C GLU A 95 8.66 0.27 0.54
N TYR A 96 7.48 -0.14 0.07
CA TYR A 96 6.22 0.23 0.69
C TYR A 96 6.08 -0.36 2.10
N GLY A 97 6.50 -1.61 2.30
CA GLY A 97 6.53 -2.22 3.64
C GLY A 97 7.40 -1.43 4.62
N ASN A 98 8.60 -1.02 4.19
CA ASN A 98 9.50 -0.20 5.01
C ASN A 98 8.90 1.18 5.31
N PHE A 99 8.30 1.82 4.31
CA PHE A 99 7.59 3.08 4.48
C PHE A 99 6.47 2.96 5.53
N LEU A 100 5.62 1.95 5.41
CA LEU A 100 4.49 1.73 6.32
C LEU A 100 4.98 1.53 7.76
N LEU A 101 5.93 0.61 7.95
CA LEU A 101 6.50 0.32 9.27
C LEU A 101 7.16 1.55 9.88
N HIS A 102 7.91 2.32 9.09
CA HIS A 102 8.51 3.57 9.55
C HIS A 102 7.44 4.58 9.99
N LYS A 103 6.36 4.72 9.21
CA LYS A 103 5.29 5.67 9.49
C LYS A 103 4.52 5.34 10.78
N ILE A 104 4.26 4.06 11.05
CA ILE A 104 3.53 3.62 12.24
C ILE A 104 4.40 3.49 13.50
N LYS A 105 5.73 3.27 13.35
CA LYS A 105 6.65 3.07 14.49
C LYS A 105 6.66 4.23 15.49
N HIS A 106 6.37 5.44 15.03
CA HIS A 106 6.36 6.64 15.87
C HIS A 106 5.00 6.90 16.55
N LEU A 107 3.96 6.15 16.20
CA LEU A 107 2.62 6.35 16.73
C LEU A 107 2.50 5.69 18.11
N LYS A 108 2.14 6.48 19.13
CA LYS A 108 1.82 5.93 20.46
C LYS A 108 0.54 5.09 20.35
N ASN A 109 0.46 4.05 21.18
CA ASN A 109 -0.69 3.15 21.26
C ASN A 109 -1.01 2.41 19.94
N PHE A 110 -0.02 2.26 19.06
CA PHE A 110 -0.09 1.44 17.87
C PHE A 110 0.66 0.13 18.09
N LEU A 111 0.00 -1.00 17.83
CA LEU A 111 0.55 -2.34 18.07
C LEU A 111 0.47 -3.16 16.79
N ILE A 112 1.59 -3.78 16.42
CA ILE A 112 1.61 -4.79 15.35
C ILE A 112 1.32 -6.14 16.00
N LEU A 113 0.27 -6.82 15.54
CA LEU A 113 -0.10 -8.15 16.02
C LEU A 113 0.56 -9.20 15.12
N PRO A 114 1.50 -10.01 15.64
CA PRO A 114 2.23 -10.96 14.82
C PRO A 114 1.38 -12.15 14.39
N TYR A 115 1.87 -12.89 13.38
CA TYR A 115 1.30 -14.18 13.01
C TYR A 115 1.13 -15.10 14.23
N PRO A 116 0.02 -15.86 14.31
CA PRO A 116 -0.11 -16.88 15.33
C PRO A 116 1.02 -17.90 15.18
N LYS A 117 1.72 -18.22 16.28
CA LYS A 117 2.75 -19.25 16.31
C LYS A 117 2.08 -20.62 16.20
N ILE A 118 1.84 -21.10 14.99
CA ILE A 118 1.29 -22.43 14.74
C ILE A 118 2.42 -23.46 14.86
N ARG A 119 2.24 -24.48 15.70
CA ARG A 119 3.20 -25.59 15.80
C ARG A 119 2.97 -26.51 14.60
N SER A 120 4.03 -27.02 13.97
CA SER A 120 3.94 -27.84 12.75
C SER A 120 3.02 -29.07 12.87
N LYS A 121 2.79 -29.59 14.08
CA LYS A 121 1.85 -30.69 14.34
C LYS A 121 0.39 -30.34 14.04
N ASP A 122 0.02 -29.06 14.11
CA ASP A 122 -1.36 -28.58 13.94
C ASP A 122 -1.74 -28.33 12.47
N ILE A 123 -0.76 -28.38 11.54
CA ILE A 123 -0.98 -28.19 10.10
C ILE A 123 -1.36 -29.51 9.42
N ILE A 124 -0.82 -30.63 9.91
CA ILE A 124 -0.97 -31.96 9.29
C ILE A 124 -2.39 -32.54 9.49
N THR A 125 -3.12 -32.07 10.51
CA THR A 125 -4.49 -32.55 10.81
C THR A 125 -5.58 -31.89 9.98
N ARG A 126 -5.24 -30.93 9.09
CA ARG A 126 -6.20 -30.22 8.24
C ARG A 126 -6.03 -30.50 6.73
N ALA A 127 -5.20 -31.46 6.34
CA ALA A 127 -5.03 -31.91 4.97
C ALA A 127 -5.88 -33.16 4.67
#